data_AF-A0A936K676-F1
#
_entry.id   AF-A0A936K676-F1
#
_cell.length_a   1.000
_cell.length_b   1.000
_cell.length_c   1.000
_cell.angle_alpha   90.00
_cell.angle_beta   90.00
_cell.angle_gamma   90.00
#
_symmetry.space_group_name_H-M   'P 1'
#
loop_
_entity.id
_entity.type
_entity.pdbx_description
1 polymer ?
#
loop_
_entity_poly.entity_id
_entity_poly.type
_entity_poly.pdbx_seq_one_letter_code
_entity_poly.pdbx_strand_id
1 'polypeptide(L)'
;MSMLRPAFVFLALATPALLASDYDAMFSAMKKAWPQCETVAVVCDANGSKPSLAALTGSATGLKVIVVDVKGPQDMGKAIGTLSGRKPDAIVLLAGDKVAGDGSSAASFLIQRMAGIKIPTAATTEAGVKQGAALGIGPGTGGKLLSNAKVAAVAGVAVPAGATPL
;
A
#
# COMPACT_ATOMS: atom_id res chain seq x y z
N MET A 1 -15.10 -21.93 54.34
CA MET A 1 -15.29 -21.95 52.87
C MET A 1 -14.62 -20.70 52.31
N SER A 2 -13.58 -20.89 51.52
CA SER A 2 -12.71 -19.85 50.99
C SER A 2 -13.30 -19.27 49.71
N MET A 3 -13.38 -17.94 49.59
CA MET A 3 -13.53 -17.26 48.30
C MET A 3 -12.59 -16.06 48.24
N LEU A 4 -11.36 -16.31 47.75
CA LEU A 4 -10.46 -15.30 47.21
C LEU A 4 -10.72 -15.20 45.69
N ARG A 5 -11.05 -13.98 45.22
CA ARG A 5 -10.53 -13.21 44.04
C ARG A 5 -10.33 -13.92 42.67
N PRO A 6 -10.19 -13.22 41.52
CA PRO A 6 -10.05 -11.76 41.28
C PRO A 6 -10.91 -11.19 40.12
N ALA A 7 -10.86 -9.86 40.02
CA ALA A 7 -11.32 -9.07 38.89
C ALA A 7 -10.56 -9.40 37.59
N PHE A 8 -11.29 -9.62 36.50
CA PHE A 8 -10.73 -9.60 35.15
C PHE A 8 -10.83 -8.18 34.58
N VAL A 9 -9.70 -7.47 34.61
CA VAL A 9 -9.48 -6.28 33.79
C VAL A 9 -9.08 -6.77 32.40
N PHE A 10 -10.00 -6.74 31.44
CA PHE A 10 -9.65 -6.87 30.03
C PHE A 10 -9.23 -5.49 29.51
N LEU A 11 -7.91 -5.27 29.48
CA LEU A 11 -7.30 -4.13 28.80
C LEU A 11 -7.33 -4.40 27.29
N ALA A 12 -8.38 -3.96 26.59
CA ALA A 12 -8.44 -4.00 25.13
C ALA A 12 -7.68 -2.80 24.53
N LEU A 13 -6.35 -2.92 24.45
CA LEU A 13 -5.49 -2.05 23.65
C LEU A 13 -4.92 -2.87 22.50
N ALA A 14 -5.69 -3.03 21.43
CA ALA A 14 -5.24 -3.70 20.22
C ALA A 14 -5.73 -2.96 18.97
N THR A 15 -5.07 -1.87 18.60
CA THR A 15 -5.35 -1.20 17.31
C THR A 15 -4.15 -0.65 16.52
N PRO A 16 -2.91 -0.49 17.02
CA PRO A 16 -1.81 -0.09 16.15
C PRO A 16 -0.99 -1.26 15.57
N ALA A 17 -1.03 -2.45 16.19
CA ALA A 17 -0.17 -3.58 15.79
C ALA A 17 -0.58 -4.21 14.44
N LEU A 18 -1.86 -4.15 14.08
CA LEU A 18 -2.39 -4.79 12.86
C LEU A 18 -1.86 -4.09 11.59
N LEU A 19 -1.82 -2.75 11.59
CA LEU A 19 -1.38 -1.97 10.44
C LEU A 19 0.12 -2.13 10.14
N ALA A 20 0.98 -2.25 11.17
CA ALA A 20 2.41 -2.46 10.96
C ALA A 20 2.70 -3.83 10.34
N SER A 21 2.10 -4.90 10.89
CA SER A 21 2.27 -6.25 10.34
C SER A 21 1.78 -6.40 8.90
N ASP A 22 0.76 -5.63 8.50
CA ASP A 22 0.23 -5.64 7.14
C ASP A 22 1.21 -5.02 6.13
N TYR A 23 1.86 -3.91 6.50
CA TYR A 23 2.90 -3.31 5.64
C TYR A 23 4.18 -4.13 5.60
N ASP A 24 4.56 -4.80 6.70
CA ASP A 24 5.68 -5.75 6.71
C ASP A 24 5.45 -6.91 5.73
N ALA A 25 4.25 -7.49 5.74
CA ALA A 25 3.87 -8.53 4.80
C ALA A 25 3.88 -8.02 3.35
N MET A 26 3.38 -6.80 3.13
CA MET A 26 3.38 -6.15 1.82
C MET A 26 4.81 -5.95 1.30
N PHE A 27 5.71 -5.34 2.09
CA PHE A 27 7.08 -5.10 1.67
C PHE A 27 7.88 -6.40 1.48
N SER A 28 7.63 -7.41 2.31
CA SER A 28 8.21 -8.75 2.15
C SER A 28 7.79 -9.40 0.83
N ALA A 29 6.50 -9.37 0.50
CA ALA A 29 6.01 -9.89 -0.78
C ALA A 29 6.50 -9.04 -1.96
N MET A 30 6.57 -7.71 -1.82
CA MET A 30 7.10 -6.81 -2.83
C MET A 30 8.58 -7.06 -3.10
N LYS A 31 9.41 -7.28 -2.07
CA LYS A 31 10.84 -7.64 -2.25
C LYS A 31 11.02 -9.00 -2.94
N LYS A 32 10.11 -9.96 -2.72
CA LYS A 32 10.11 -11.25 -3.44
C LYS A 32 9.67 -11.07 -4.91
N ALA A 33 8.65 -10.27 -5.14
CA ALA A 33 8.10 -9.96 -6.47
C ALA A 33 9.06 -9.11 -7.31
N TRP A 34 9.75 -8.18 -6.63
CA TRP A 34 10.53 -7.11 -7.22
C TRP A 34 11.77 -6.87 -6.34
N PRO A 35 12.80 -7.74 -6.44
CA PRO A 35 13.99 -7.66 -5.59
C PRO A 35 14.77 -6.35 -5.77
N GLN A 36 14.76 -5.82 -6.99
CA GLN A 36 15.41 -4.58 -7.42
C GLN A 36 14.68 -3.30 -6.99
N CYS A 37 13.63 -3.39 -6.17
CA CYS A 37 12.88 -2.22 -5.72
C CYS A 37 13.70 -1.57 -4.61
N GLU A 38 14.13 -0.32 -4.83
CA GLU A 38 14.89 0.47 -3.86
C GLU A 38 14.09 1.68 -3.38
N THR A 39 13.23 2.23 -4.25
CA THR A 39 12.46 3.44 -3.97
C THR A 39 10.97 3.19 -4.18
N VAL A 40 10.17 3.42 -3.15
CA VAL A 40 8.72 3.42 -3.24
C VAL A 40 8.17 4.83 -3.06
N ALA A 41 7.14 5.17 -3.82
CA ALA A 41 6.39 6.39 -3.58
C ALA A 41 5.03 6.09 -2.95
N VAL A 42 4.53 7.06 -2.20
CA VAL A 42 3.19 7.06 -1.62
C VAL A 42 2.56 8.40 -1.94
N VAL A 43 1.36 8.39 -2.53
CA VAL A 43 0.58 9.60 -2.78
C VAL A 43 -0.58 9.60 -1.81
N CYS A 44 -0.66 10.61 -0.94
CA CYS A 44 -1.68 10.68 0.11
C CYS A 44 -1.78 12.10 0.69
N ASP A 45 -2.86 12.38 1.43
CA ASP A 45 -2.87 13.53 2.35
C ASP A 45 -2.00 13.20 3.57
N ALA A 46 -0.78 13.72 3.58
CA ALA A 46 0.20 13.43 4.62
C ALA A 46 -0.27 13.85 6.02
N ASN A 47 -1.23 14.78 6.13
CA ASN A 47 -1.80 15.17 7.42
C ASN A 47 -2.88 14.20 7.90
N GLY A 48 -3.75 13.77 6.99
CA GLY A 48 -4.81 12.79 7.30
C GLY A 48 -4.26 11.38 7.50
N SER A 49 -3.17 11.05 6.82
CA SER A 49 -2.62 9.69 6.74
C SER A 49 -1.35 9.48 7.58
N LYS A 50 -1.06 10.37 8.55
CA LYS A 50 0.14 10.27 9.43
C LYS A 50 0.33 8.88 10.06
N PRO A 51 -0.70 8.23 10.65
CA PRO A 51 -0.52 6.92 11.28
C PRO A 51 -0.13 5.85 10.25
N SER A 52 -0.80 5.84 9.10
CA SER A 52 -0.53 4.90 8.02
C SER A 52 0.85 5.13 7.40
N LEU A 53 1.27 6.39 7.23
CA LEU A 53 2.60 6.74 6.76
C LEU A 53 3.68 6.31 7.74
N ALA A 54 3.49 6.51 9.05
CA ALA A 54 4.45 6.08 10.07
C ALA A 54 4.59 4.55 10.12
N ALA A 55 3.47 3.82 10.01
CA ALA A 55 3.50 2.36 9.93
C ALA A 55 4.20 1.87 8.65
N LEU A 56 3.89 2.49 7.50
CA LEU A 56 4.51 2.16 6.22
C LEU A 56 6.01 2.44 6.25
N THR A 57 6.45 3.62 6.70
CA THR A 57 7.89 3.95 6.74
C THR A 57 8.64 3.10 7.76
N GLY A 58 8.02 2.72 8.88
CA GLY A 58 8.59 1.78 9.84
C GLY A 58 8.80 0.38 9.27
N SER A 59 7.92 -0.05 8.35
CA SER A 59 7.97 -1.38 7.71
C SER A 59 8.83 -1.40 6.43
N ALA A 60 9.06 -0.24 5.82
CA ALA A 60 9.83 -0.06 4.57
C ALA A 60 11.36 -0.18 4.78
N THR A 61 11.81 -1.18 5.54
CA THR A 61 13.23 -1.34 5.89
C THR A 61 14.07 -1.60 4.63
N GLY A 62 15.09 -0.77 4.41
CA GLY A 62 15.96 -0.85 3.23
C GLY A 62 15.34 -0.33 1.94
N LEU A 63 14.21 0.38 2.02
CA LEU A 63 13.56 1.07 0.90
C LEU A 63 13.52 2.57 1.18
N LYS A 64 13.75 3.37 0.15
CA LYS A 64 13.55 4.81 0.20
C LYS A 64 12.07 5.13 -0.05
N VAL A 65 11.41 5.69 0.95
CA VAL A 65 10.00 6.12 0.81
C VAL A 65 9.95 7.59 0.38
N ILE A 66 9.27 7.86 -0.74
CA ILE A 66 8.95 9.21 -1.23
C ILE A 66 7.48 9.48 -0.93
N VAL A 67 7.20 10.42 -0.04
CA VAL A 67 5.83 10.86 0.20
C VAL A 67 5.53 12.05 -0.71
N VAL A 68 4.48 11.92 -1.52
CA VAL A 68 3.93 13.00 -2.34
C VAL A 68 2.61 13.43 -1.71
N ASP A 69 2.68 14.55 -0.97
CA ASP A 69 1.53 15.10 -0.28
C ASP A 69 0.51 15.70 -1.26
N VAL A 70 -0.75 15.28 -1.14
CA VAL A 70 -1.88 15.80 -1.92
C VAL A 70 -3.01 16.21 -0.98
N LYS A 71 -3.61 17.38 -1.20
CA LYS A 71 -4.72 17.87 -0.35
C LYS A 71 -6.09 17.60 -0.96
N GLY A 72 -6.14 17.38 -2.27
CA GLY A 72 -7.33 16.91 -2.97
C GLY A 72 -7.06 16.50 -4.41
N PRO A 73 -8.10 16.11 -5.16
CA PRO A 73 -7.97 15.61 -6.53
C PRO A 73 -7.27 16.58 -7.48
N GLN A 74 -7.39 17.90 -7.26
CA GLN A 74 -6.71 18.93 -8.05
C GLN A 74 -5.18 18.85 -8.00
N ASP A 75 -4.61 18.29 -6.92
CA ASP A 75 -3.16 18.18 -6.74
C ASP A 75 -2.58 16.95 -7.46
N MET A 76 -3.42 16.03 -7.93
CA MET A 76 -3.01 14.76 -8.55
C MET A 76 -2.18 14.98 -9.83
N GLY A 77 -2.48 16.03 -10.60
CA GLY A 77 -1.69 16.37 -11.79
C GLY A 77 -0.23 16.70 -11.44
N LYS A 78 -0.02 17.48 -10.37
CA LYS A 78 1.32 17.82 -9.86
C LYS A 78 2.00 16.61 -9.23
N ALA A 79 1.23 15.76 -8.54
CA ALA A 79 1.74 14.52 -7.99
C ALA A 79 2.29 13.60 -9.09
N ILE A 80 1.55 13.41 -10.19
CA ILE A 80 2.02 12.63 -11.35
C ILE A 80 3.26 13.24 -11.98
N GLY A 81 3.33 14.57 -12.12
CA GLY A 81 4.53 15.26 -12.61
C GLY A 81 5.75 14.97 -11.72
N THR A 82 5.56 15.02 -10.41
CA THR A 82 6.60 14.69 -9.42
C THR A 82 7.05 13.23 -9.55
N LEU A 83 6.10 12.29 -9.63
CA LEU A 83 6.39 10.87 -9.78
C LEU A 83 7.12 10.56 -11.09
N SER A 84 6.69 11.18 -12.20
CA SER A 84 7.34 11.03 -13.51
C SER A 84 8.78 11.56 -13.51
N GLY A 85 9.04 12.64 -12.77
CA GLY A 85 10.39 13.21 -12.63
C GLY A 85 11.29 12.43 -11.66
N ARG A 86 10.71 11.89 -10.58
CA ARG A 86 11.44 11.16 -9.53
C ARG A 86 11.64 9.68 -9.85
N LYS A 87 10.79 9.10 -10.70
CA LYS A 87 10.79 7.70 -11.15
C LYS A 87 10.99 6.71 -10.00
N PRO A 88 10.07 6.64 -9.03
CA PRO A 88 10.10 5.58 -8.04
C PRO A 88 9.95 4.22 -8.73
N ASP A 89 10.47 3.16 -8.10
CA ASP A 89 10.38 1.79 -8.62
C ASP A 89 8.97 1.22 -8.45
N ALA A 90 8.22 1.69 -7.45
CA ALA A 90 6.82 1.30 -7.25
C ALA A 90 6.04 2.40 -6.53
N ILE A 91 4.71 2.36 -6.63
CA ILE A 91 3.81 3.18 -5.81
C ILE A 91 3.00 2.30 -4.88
N VAL A 92 2.91 2.68 -3.61
CA VAL A 92 2.03 2.04 -2.62
C VAL A 92 0.79 2.92 -2.41
N LEU A 93 -0.39 2.31 -2.50
CA LEU A 93 -1.67 2.95 -2.19
C LEU A 93 -2.04 2.67 -0.73
N LEU A 94 -2.27 3.75 0.02
CA LEU A 94 -2.69 3.66 1.42
C LEU A 94 -4.18 3.36 1.52
N ALA A 95 -4.56 2.37 2.32
CA ALA A 95 -5.95 2.17 2.70
C ALA A 95 -6.44 3.36 3.54
N GLY A 96 -7.64 3.85 3.24
CA GLY A 96 -8.30 4.89 4.03
C GLY A 96 -7.80 6.32 3.81
N ASP A 97 -6.86 6.55 2.89
CA ASP A 97 -6.52 7.92 2.49
C ASP A 97 -7.71 8.59 1.77
N LYS A 98 -8.05 9.81 2.17
CA LYS A 98 -9.25 10.48 1.66
C LYS A 98 -9.11 10.98 0.21
N VAL A 99 -7.89 11.08 -0.32
CA VAL A 99 -7.61 11.66 -1.64
C VAL A 99 -7.31 10.55 -2.62
N ALA A 100 -6.18 9.86 -2.43
CA ALA A 100 -5.66 8.80 -3.29
C ALA A 100 -5.73 7.43 -2.59
N GLY A 101 -6.65 7.29 -1.63
CA GLY A 101 -6.86 6.03 -0.94
C GLY A 101 -7.27 4.93 -1.89
N ASP A 102 -6.85 3.74 -1.52
CA ASP A 102 -7.11 2.55 -2.31
C ASP A 102 -8.63 2.36 -2.56
N GLY A 103 -8.99 2.10 -3.82
CA GLY A 103 -10.38 2.04 -4.28
C GLY A 103 -10.98 3.37 -4.75
N SER A 104 -10.30 4.52 -4.58
CA SER A 104 -10.80 5.82 -5.03
C SER A 104 -10.63 6.06 -6.53
N SER A 105 -11.39 7.02 -7.08
CA SER A 105 -11.22 7.46 -8.47
C SER A 105 -9.85 8.08 -8.74
N ALA A 106 -9.26 8.75 -7.73
CA ALA A 106 -7.91 9.29 -7.83
C ALA A 106 -6.85 8.17 -7.80
N ALA A 107 -7.05 7.11 -7.02
CA ALA A 107 -6.19 5.92 -7.05
C ALA A 107 -6.26 5.25 -8.42
N SER A 108 -7.46 5.07 -8.99
CA SER A 108 -7.63 4.55 -10.36
C SER A 108 -6.87 5.40 -11.39
N PHE A 109 -6.99 6.72 -11.30
CA PHE A 109 -6.28 7.64 -12.18
C PHE A 109 -4.76 7.52 -12.04
N LEU A 110 -4.26 7.43 -10.80
CA LEU A 110 -2.84 7.23 -10.52
C LEU A 110 -2.36 5.90 -11.12
N ILE A 111 -3.06 4.79 -10.86
CA ILE A 111 -2.72 3.46 -11.38
C ILE A 111 -2.58 3.50 -12.90
N GLN A 112 -3.57 4.06 -13.60
CA GLN A 112 -3.54 4.15 -15.06
C GLN A 112 -2.37 4.98 -15.59
N ARG A 113 -2.07 6.10 -14.92
CA ARG A 113 -0.98 7.00 -15.32
C ARG A 113 0.39 6.37 -15.08
N MET A 114 0.56 5.66 -13.96
CA MET A 114 1.80 4.96 -13.64
C MET A 114 2.03 3.75 -14.54
N ALA A 115 0.97 3.01 -14.87
CA ALA A 115 1.04 1.93 -15.85
C ALA A 115 1.55 2.42 -17.22
N GLY A 116 1.10 3.61 -17.66
CA GLY A 116 1.57 4.24 -18.90
C GLY A 116 3.07 4.56 -18.94
N ILE A 117 3.69 4.77 -17.77
CA ILE A 117 5.15 4.97 -17.63
C ILE A 117 5.87 3.76 -17.04
N LYS A 118 5.20 2.60 -17.01
CA LYS A 118 5.72 1.31 -16.53
C LYS A 118 6.16 1.30 -15.06
N ILE A 119 5.55 2.13 -14.22
CA ILE A 119 5.75 2.07 -12.77
C ILE A 119 4.61 1.22 -12.18
N PRO A 120 4.90 0.09 -11.50
CA PRO A 120 3.89 -0.74 -10.87
C PRO A 120 3.26 -0.03 -9.67
N THR A 121 2.05 -0.46 -9.32
CA THR A 121 1.38 -0.02 -8.10
C THR A 121 1.01 -1.22 -7.22
N ALA A 122 1.15 -1.05 -5.91
CA ALA A 122 0.76 -1.99 -4.88
C ALA A 122 -0.45 -1.43 -4.11
N ALA A 123 -1.55 -2.17 -4.13
CA ALA A 123 -2.79 -1.88 -3.43
C ALA A 123 -2.83 -2.61 -2.07
N THR A 124 -3.70 -2.16 -1.17
CA THR A 124 -3.97 -2.77 0.14
C THR A 124 -5.37 -3.39 0.24
N THR A 125 -6.16 -3.29 -0.83
CA THR A 125 -7.54 -3.77 -0.99
C THR A 125 -7.74 -4.49 -2.32
N GLU A 126 -8.78 -5.32 -2.40
CA GLU A 126 -9.16 -5.99 -3.65
C GLU A 126 -9.60 -4.99 -4.75
N ALA A 127 -10.21 -3.87 -4.35
CA ALA A 127 -10.67 -2.84 -5.28
C ALA A 127 -9.51 -2.23 -6.07
N GLY A 128 -8.38 -1.94 -5.43
CA GLY A 128 -7.18 -1.42 -6.10
C GLY A 128 -6.60 -2.36 -7.15
N VAL A 129 -6.60 -3.67 -6.87
CA VAL A 129 -6.15 -4.68 -7.85
C VAL A 129 -7.07 -4.73 -9.06
N LYS A 130 -8.39 -4.67 -8.84
CA LYS A 130 -9.39 -4.57 -9.93
C LYS A 130 -9.25 -3.28 -10.74
N GLN A 131 -8.79 -2.20 -10.11
CA GLN A 131 -8.50 -0.92 -10.77
C GLN A 131 -7.18 -0.94 -11.57
N GLY A 132 -6.43 -2.04 -11.52
CA GLY A 132 -5.21 -2.26 -12.29
C GLY A 132 -3.93 -2.20 -11.48
N ALA A 133 -3.97 -2.27 -10.15
CA ALA A 133 -2.76 -2.43 -9.36
C ALA A 133 -2.10 -3.77 -9.65
N ALA A 134 -0.77 -3.79 -9.70
CA ALA A 134 -0.01 -5.00 -10.04
C ALA A 134 -0.12 -6.07 -8.95
N LEU A 135 -0.11 -5.63 -7.68
CA LEU A 135 -0.25 -6.48 -6.50
C LEU A 135 -1.25 -5.87 -5.53
N GLY A 136 -1.93 -6.70 -4.75
CA GLY A 136 -2.77 -6.30 -3.62
C GLY A 136 -2.41 -7.09 -2.38
N ILE A 137 -1.96 -6.42 -1.31
CA ILE A 137 -1.58 -7.04 -0.04
C ILE A 137 -2.01 -6.14 1.10
N GLY A 138 -2.87 -6.64 1.98
CA GLY A 138 -3.29 -5.88 3.15
C GLY A 138 -4.64 -6.33 3.72
N PRO A 139 -5.13 -5.68 4.78
CA PRO A 139 -6.33 -6.12 5.49
C PRO A 139 -7.57 -6.05 4.60
N GLY A 140 -7.62 -5.11 3.63
CA GLY A 140 -8.71 -5.00 2.66
C GLY A 140 -8.72 -6.08 1.57
N THR A 141 -7.72 -6.95 1.54
CA THR A 141 -7.71 -8.18 0.71
C THR A 141 -8.13 -9.43 1.51
N GLY A 142 -8.47 -9.25 2.80
CA GLY A 142 -8.69 -10.35 3.74
C GLY A 142 -7.39 -11.10 4.09
N GLY A 143 -6.23 -10.42 4.00
CA GLY A 143 -4.92 -11.02 4.22
C GLY A 143 -4.42 -11.89 3.06
N LYS A 144 -5.07 -11.84 1.89
CA LYS A 144 -4.70 -12.62 0.71
C LYS A 144 -3.76 -11.80 -0.18
N LEU A 145 -2.70 -12.45 -0.65
CA LEU A 145 -1.91 -11.88 -1.73
C LEU A 145 -2.71 -11.96 -3.03
N LEU A 146 -3.00 -10.81 -3.63
CA LEU A 146 -3.70 -10.67 -4.90
C LEU A 146 -2.73 -10.15 -5.96
N SER A 147 -2.92 -10.55 -7.21
CA SER A 147 -2.06 -10.07 -8.30
C SER A 147 -2.83 -9.90 -9.60
N ASN A 148 -2.55 -8.81 -10.32
CA ASN A 148 -2.97 -8.63 -11.70
C ASN A 148 -1.81 -9.04 -12.63
N ALA A 149 -1.83 -10.29 -13.10
CA ALA A 149 -0.71 -10.87 -13.86
C ALA A 149 -0.38 -10.08 -15.14
N LYS A 150 -1.38 -9.46 -15.78
CA LYS A 150 -1.16 -8.66 -17.01
C LYS A 150 -0.39 -7.38 -16.70
N VAL A 151 -0.80 -6.64 -15.68
CA VAL A 151 -0.11 -5.40 -15.29
C VAL A 151 1.25 -5.70 -14.69
N ALA A 152 1.34 -6.75 -13.87
CA ALA A 152 2.60 -7.24 -13.31
C ALA A 152 3.63 -7.55 -14.41
N ALA A 153 3.23 -8.29 -15.46
CA ALA A 153 4.11 -8.61 -16.58
C ALA A 153 4.57 -7.37 -17.37
N VAL A 154 3.67 -6.41 -17.61
CA VAL A 154 4.00 -5.16 -18.33
C VAL A 154 4.97 -4.28 -17.53
N ALA A 155 4.85 -4.29 -16.21
CA ALA A 155 5.72 -3.54 -15.31
C ALA A 155 6.99 -4.32 -14.90
N GLY A 156 7.13 -5.60 -15.24
CA GLY A 156 8.29 -6.43 -14.84
C GLY A 156 8.25 -6.90 -13.38
N VAL A 157 7.06 -6.94 -12.77
CA VAL A 157 6.82 -7.52 -11.44
C VAL A 157 6.69 -9.04 -11.58
N ALA A 158 7.46 -9.82 -10.82
CA ALA A 158 7.20 -11.26 -10.70
C ALA A 158 5.99 -11.49 -9.79
N VAL A 159 5.04 -12.31 -10.23
CA VAL A 159 3.88 -12.68 -9.39
C VAL A 159 4.37 -13.64 -8.29
N PRO A 160 4.23 -13.30 -6.99
CA PRO A 160 4.73 -14.17 -5.93
C PRO A 160 3.90 -15.46 -5.84
N ALA A 161 4.55 -16.56 -5.47
CA ALA A 161 3.88 -17.85 -5.26
C ALA A 161 2.78 -17.73 -4.18
N GLY A 162 1.59 -18.23 -4.48
CA GLY A 162 0.41 -18.12 -3.61
C GLY A 162 -0.45 -16.88 -3.84
N ALA A 163 -0.08 -16.01 -4.80
CA ALA A 163 -0.96 -14.92 -5.22
C ALA A 163 -2.21 -15.46 -5.91
N THR A 164 -3.38 -14.95 -5.51
CA THR A 164 -4.64 -15.20 -6.23
C THR A 164 -4.74 -14.23 -7.40
N PRO A 165 -4.89 -14.71 -8.64
CA PRO A 165 -5.05 -13.84 -9.79
C PRO A 165 -6.41 -13.14 -9.75
N LEU A 166 -6.41 -11.87 -10.12
CA LEU A 166 -7.60 -11.02 -10.32
C LEU A 166 -7.58 -10.36 -11.69
#